data_AF-A0A7W1B3M6-F1
#
_entry.id   AF-A0A7W1B3M6-F1
#
_cell.length_a   1.000
_cell.length_b   1.000
_cell.length_c   1.000
_cell.angle_alpha   90.00
_cell.angle_beta   90.00
_cell.angle_gamma   90.00
#
_symmetry.space_group_name_H-M   'P 1'
#
loop_
_entity.id
_entity.type
_entity.pdbx_description
1 polymer ?
#
loop_
_entity_poly.entity_id
_entity_poly.type
_entity_poly.pdbx_seq_one_letter_code
_entity_poly.pdbx_strand_id
1 'polypeptide(L)' 'MRHTVRLSVQEQYLRGETMIEKWAHAQQLGFDAIELRGQGDGRFADRLPELQAA' A
#
# COMPACT_ATOMS: atom_id res chain seq x y z
N MET A 1 -2.45 23.00 -19.28
CA MET A 1 -2.87 21.67 -18.77
C MET A 1 -2.45 21.62 -17.31
N ARG A 2 -3.37 21.37 -16.36
CA ARG A 2 -2.95 21.01 -15.00
C ARG A 2 -2.56 19.54 -15.02
N HIS A 3 -1.29 19.25 -14.76
CA HIS A 3 -0.86 17.86 -14.55
C HIS A 3 -1.32 17.43 -13.15
N THR A 4 -2.11 16.37 -13.08
CA THR A 4 -2.48 15.75 -11.81
C THR A 4 -1.26 15.01 -11.28
N VAL A 5 -0.77 15.40 -10.09
CA VAL A 5 0.26 14.66 -9.37
C VAL A 5 -0.41 13.51 -8.64
N ARG A 6 0.12 12.30 -8.79
CA ARG A 6 -0.32 11.13 -8.02
C ARG A 6 0.65 10.91 -6.87
N LEU A 7 0.11 10.71 -5.67
CA LEU A 7 0.91 10.51 -4.46
C LEU A 7 0.74 9.10 -3.93
N SER A 8 1.85 8.45 -3.61
CA SER A 8 1.87 7.21 -2.85
C SER A 8 2.17 7.46 -1.39
N VAL A 9 1.75 6.52 -0.54
CA VAL A 9 2.12 6.45 0.87
C VAL A 9 2.83 5.13 1.15
N GLN A 10 3.86 5.15 1.98
CA GLN A 10 4.57 3.94 2.36
C GLN A 10 3.74 3.11 3.34
N GLU A 11 3.69 1.80 3.11
CA GLU A 11 2.82 0.87 3.83
C GLU A 11 2.91 0.98 5.36
N GLN A 12 4.09 1.22 5.94
CA GLN A 12 4.27 1.26 7.39
C GLN A 12 3.60 2.45 8.09
N TYR A 13 3.12 3.44 7.34
CA TYR A 13 2.37 4.57 7.89
C TYR A 13 0.85 4.34 7.89
N LEU A 14 0.39 3.23 7.32
CA LEU A 14 -1.02 2.89 7.23
C LEU A 14 -1.47 2.01 8.40
N ARG A 15 -2.70 2.25 8.87
CA ARG A 15 -3.37 1.45 9.89
C ARG A 15 -4.15 0.32 9.23
N GLY A 16 -4.27 -0.81 9.92
CA GLY A 16 -4.97 -2.02 9.43
C GLY A 16 -4.05 -3.23 9.40
N GLU A 17 -4.64 -4.41 9.59
CA GLU A 17 -3.93 -5.70 9.58
C GLU A 17 -3.88 -6.28 8.16
N THR A 18 -4.88 -5.99 7.32
CA THR A 18 -4.96 -6.46 5.93
C THR A 18 -4.65 -5.35 4.91
N MET A 19 -4.31 -5.75 3.68
CA MET A 19 -4.16 -4.78 2.57
C MET A 19 -5.42 -3.99 2.23
N ILE A 20 -6.59 -4.61 2.38
CA ILE A 20 -7.87 -3.93 2.18
C ILE A 20 -8.07 -2.82 3.22
N GLU A 21 -7.78 -3.10 4.49
CA GLU A 21 -7.89 -2.11 5.56
C GLU A 21 -6.88 -0.96 5.38
N LYS A 22 -5.64 -1.28 5.02
CA LYS A 22 -4.62 -0.26 4.73
C LYS A 22 -5.00 0.57 3.49
N TRP A 23 -5.61 -0.03 2.48
CA TRP A 23 -6.13 0.69 1.31
C TRP A 23 -7.27 1.64 1.66
N ALA A 24 -8.21 1.22 2.52
CA ALA A 24 -9.25 2.09 3.03
C ALA A 24 -8.66 3.30 3.77
N HIS A 25 -7.63 3.08 4.61
CA HIS A 25 -6.94 4.16 5.32
C HIS A 25 -6.18 5.10 4.36
N ALA A 26 -5.51 4.57 3.33
CA ALA A 26 -4.81 5.37 2.33
C ALA A 26 -5.77 6.30 1.55
N GLN A 27 -6.94 5.78 1.15
CA GLN A 27 -7.96 6.57 0.46
C GLN A 27 -8.53 7.67 1.36
N GLN A 28 -8.76 7.39 2.65
CA GLN A 28 -9.20 8.42 3.61
C GLN A 28 -8.20 9.58 3.76
N LEU A 29 -6.90 9.30 3.58
CA LEU A 29 -5.83 10.29 3.62
C LEU A 29 -5.62 11.00 2.26
N GLY A 30 -6.28 10.56 1.19
CA GLY A 30 -6.18 11.15 -0.14
C GLY A 30 -4.99 10.67 -0.98
N PHE A 31 -4.41 9.52 -0.66
CA PHE A 31 -3.35 8.92 -1.48
C PHE A 31 -3.91 8.09 -2.63
N ASP A 32 -3.19 8.07 -3.75
CA ASP A 32 -3.56 7.37 -4.98
C ASP A 32 -2.98 5.96 -5.08
N ALA A 33 -2.03 5.63 -4.20
CA ALA A 33 -1.31 4.37 -4.21
C ALA A 33 -0.66 4.05 -2.86
N ILE A 34 -0.35 2.78 -2.66
CA ILE A 34 0.47 2.29 -1.54
C ILE A 34 1.80 1.81 -2.11
N GLU A 35 2.90 2.27 -1.52
CA GLU A 35 4.22 1.69 -1.72
C GLU A 35 4.39 0.51 -0.75
N LEU A 36 4.41 -0.71 -1.29
CA LEU A 36 4.53 -1.93 -0.51
C LEU A 36 5.92 -2.08 0.10
N ARG A 37 5.97 -2.53 1.35
CA ARG A 37 7.23 -2.65 2.08
C ARG A 37 7.94 -3.96 1.74
N GLY A 38 9.15 -3.84 1.20
CA GLY A 38 9.96 -5.00 0.81
C GLY A 38 10.61 -5.77 1.97
N GLN A 39 11.03 -5.08 3.03
CA GLN A 39 11.74 -5.58 4.23
C GLN A 39 13.04 -6.41 4.02
N GLY A 40 13.37 -6.85 2.81
CA GLY A 40 14.51 -7.73 2.57
C GLY A 40 14.21 -9.20 2.88
N ASP A 41 15.23 -10.05 2.78
CA ASP A 41 15.21 -11.48 3.16
C ASP A 41 14.10 -12.32 2.51
N GLY A 42 13.62 -11.94 1.32
CA GLY A 42 12.54 -12.64 0.63
C GLY A 42 11.14 -12.42 1.20
N ARG A 43 10.99 -11.66 2.30
CA ARG A 43 9.71 -11.43 2.98
C ARG A 43 8.62 -10.85 2.09
N PHE A 44 9.00 -10.05 1.10
CA PHE A 44 8.04 -9.52 0.13
C PHE A 44 7.46 -10.62 -0.77
N ALA A 45 8.28 -11.59 -1.18
CA ALA A 45 7.83 -12.70 -2.02
C ALA A 45 6.86 -13.62 -1.26
N ASP A 46 7.08 -13.83 0.04
CA ASP A 46 6.21 -14.63 0.90
C ASP A 46 4.78 -14.04 1.01
N ARG A 47 4.61 -12.75 0.71
CA ARG A 47 3.32 -12.05 0.70
C ARG A 47 2.53 -12.21 -0.60
N LEU A 48 3.07 -12.90 -1.61
CA LEU A 48 2.37 -13.07 -2.89
C LEU A 48 0.93 -13.60 -2.74
N PRO A 49 0.65 -14.63 -1.91
CA PRO A 49 -0.72 -15.12 -1.75
C PRO A 49 -1.66 -14.08 -1.11
N GLU A 50 -1.19 -13.32 -0.12
CA GLU A 50 -1.94 -12.22 0.52
C GLU A 50 -2.29 -11.15 -0.52
N LEU A 51 -1.29 -10.71 -1.29
CA LEU A 51 -1.45 -9.62 -2.26
C LEU A 51 -2.34 -10.00 -3.45
N GLN A 52 -2.38 -11.28 -3.84
CA GLN A 52 -3.29 -11.76 -4.89
C GLN A 52 -4.75 -11.84 -4.43
N ALA A 53 -5.00 -11.95 -3.12
CA ALA A 53 -6.33 -12.03 -2.56
C ALA A 53 -6.95 -10.65 -2.25
N ALA A 54 -6.17 -9.58 -2.36
CA ALA A 54 -6.56 -8.20 -2.06
C ALA A 54 -7.10 -7.43 -3.28
#